data_AF-A0A7R9V3Y5-F1
#
_entry.id   AF-A0A7R9V3Y5-F1
#
_cell.length_a   1.000
_cell.length_b   1.000
_cell.length_c   1.000
_cell.angle_alpha   90.00
_cell.angle_beta   90.00
_cell.angle_gamma   90.00
#
_symmetry.space_group_name_H-M   'P 1'
#
loop_
_entity.id
_entity.type
_entity.pdbx_description
1 polymer ?
#
loop_
_entity_poly.entity_id
_entity_poly.type
_entity_poly.pdbx_seq_one_letter_code
_entity_poly.pdbx_strand_id
1 'polypeptide(L)'
;GGGGGGGATGGGGADGGGDVVRAMPTLDVEAMHVPGKAAAGLQARVQEVASFLDTHPLADRPEELREAVAAMQEKEALIEAAQAAARELKDAKSLILREELRQMDRVLARQAAVGPDGMITAKGRVASGITAGHELVLAELVLDGALGGMSDEQLVAALSCFVTQEKP
;
A
#
# COMPACT_ATOMS: atom_id res chain seq x y z
N GLY A 1 87.92 49.69 8.64
CA GLY A 1 86.47 49.88 8.38
C GLY A 1 86.16 49.22 7.06
N GLY A 2 85.10 48.47 6.86
CA GLY A 2 83.91 48.18 7.66
C GLY A 2 82.86 47.67 6.67
N GLY A 3 82.16 46.58 7.02
CA GLY A 3 80.96 46.04 6.34
C GLY A 3 81.25 45.35 4.99
N GLY A 4 80.91 44.09 4.74
CA GLY A 4 79.80 43.29 5.26
C GLY A 4 78.78 43.09 4.13
N GLY A 5 78.59 41.85 3.67
CA GLY A 5 77.55 41.51 2.68
C GLY A 5 77.89 40.28 1.82
N GLY A 6 77.85 39.08 2.44
CA GLY A 6 78.03 37.80 1.74
C GLY A 6 76.82 37.45 0.87
N GLY A 7 77.12 36.84 -0.29
CA GLY A 7 76.15 36.40 -1.26
C GLY A 7 75.37 35.15 -0.85
N ALA A 8 74.16 35.04 -1.38
CA ALA A 8 73.34 33.83 -1.37
C ALA A 8 73.17 33.35 -2.82
N THR A 9 73.78 32.21 -3.12
CA THR A 9 73.57 31.40 -4.32
C THR A 9 72.27 30.58 -4.18
N GLY A 10 71.56 30.37 -5.29
CA GLY A 10 70.18 29.86 -5.30
C GLY A 10 69.96 28.34 -5.35
N GLY A 11 68.75 27.99 -5.80
CA GLY A 11 68.17 26.64 -5.98
C GLY A 11 67.06 26.38 -4.95
N GLY A 12 65.82 25.98 -5.25
CA GLY A 12 65.13 25.53 -6.45
C GLY A 12 64.04 24.53 -6.04
N GLY A 13 62.77 24.73 -6.48
CA GLY A 13 61.63 23.77 -6.39
C GLY A 13 61.07 23.51 -4.98
N ALA A 14 59.81 23.14 -4.74
CA ALA A 14 58.60 22.85 -5.52
C ALA A 14 57.40 23.12 -4.58
N ASP A 15 56.37 23.82 -5.05
CA ASP A 15 55.03 23.27 -5.33
C ASP A 15 54.36 22.47 -4.20
N GLY A 16 53.10 22.82 -3.90
CA GLY A 16 52.28 22.13 -2.91
C GLY A 16 51.28 23.03 -2.19
N GLY A 17 50.30 23.55 -2.92
CA GLY A 17 49.09 24.13 -2.33
C GLY A 17 48.29 23.10 -1.54
N GLY A 18 47.79 23.51 -0.37
CA GLY A 18 46.83 22.77 0.44
C GLY A 18 45.91 23.78 1.12
N ASP A 19 44.72 23.94 0.55
CA ASP A 19 43.67 24.84 1.01
C ASP A 19 43.14 24.34 2.37
N VAL A 20 43.69 24.87 3.47
CA VAL A 20 43.18 24.61 4.82
C VAL A 20 41.97 25.52 5.04
N VAL A 21 40.82 25.11 4.51
CA VAL A 21 39.53 25.66 4.97
C VAL A 21 39.33 25.16 6.40
N ARG A 22 39.89 25.88 7.39
CA ARG A 22 39.55 25.69 8.80
C ARG A 22 38.04 25.79 8.91
N ALA A 23 37.38 24.74 9.42
CA ALA A 23 35.98 24.80 9.79
C ALA A 23 35.74 26.07 10.63
N MET A 24 34.88 26.96 10.15
CA MET A 24 34.61 28.21 10.85
C MET A 24 33.98 27.88 12.20
N PRO A 25 34.48 28.43 13.33
CA PRO A 25 33.88 28.19 14.62
C PRO A 25 32.42 28.67 14.61
N THR A 26 31.51 27.76 14.93
CA THR A 26 30.07 28.02 14.97
C THR A 26 29.68 28.66 16.29
N LEU A 27 28.75 29.63 16.24
CA LEU A 27 28.21 30.30 17.41
C LEU A 27 27.20 29.37 18.12
N ASP A 28 27.44 29.04 19.39
CA ASP A 28 26.56 28.19 20.18
C ASP A 28 25.37 28.97 20.78
N VAL A 29 24.38 28.24 21.29
CA VAL A 29 23.14 28.82 21.85
C VAL A 29 23.45 29.70 23.09
N GLU A 30 24.52 29.37 23.82
CA GLU A 30 25.01 30.14 24.96
C GLU A 30 25.61 31.49 24.50
N ALA A 31 26.41 31.51 23.45
CA ALA A 31 26.98 32.72 22.85
C ALA A 31 25.92 33.59 22.14
N MET A 32 24.85 32.98 21.62
CA MET A 32 23.72 33.71 21.02
C MET A 32 22.71 34.24 22.03
N HIS A 33 22.85 33.93 23.33
CA HIS A 33 21.97 34.36 24.41
C HIS A 33 20.48 34.09 24.11
N VAL A 34 20.15 32.99 23.43
CA VAL A 34 18.77 32.67 23.06
C VAL A 34 17.98 32.27 24.32
N PRO A 35 17.00 33.06 24.77
CA PRO A 35 16.28 32.74 25.99
C PRO A 35 15.15 31.73 25.69
N GLY A 36 15.13 30.59 26.39
CA GLY A 36 13.98 29.70 26.37
C GLY A 36 14.27 28.25 26.74
N LYS A 37 13.46 27.70 27.65
CA LYS A 37 13.51 26.28 28.07
C LYS A 37 13.37 25.30 26.89
N ALA A 38 12.63 25.69 25.85
CA ALA A 38 12.46 24.90 24.63
C ALA A 38 13.77 24.78 23.81
N ALA A 39 14.55 25.87 23.69
CA ALA A 39 15.81 25.86 22.96
C ALA A 39 16.87 25.01 23.67
N ALA A 40 17.01 25.17 24.99
CA ALA A 40 17.89 24.34 25.81
C ALA A 40 17.50 22.84 25.76
N GLY A 41 16.20 22.55 25.78
CA GLY A 41 15.70 21.17 25.66
C GLY A 41 15.96 20.54 24.29
N LEU A 42 15.89 21.32 23.21
CA LEU A 42 16.21 20.85 21.85
C LEU A 42 17.72 20.58 21.70
N GLN A 43 18.57 21.46 22.25
CA GLN A 43 20.02 21.29 22.22
C GLN A 43 20.46 20.04 23.00
N ALA A 44 19.87 19.80 24.17
CA ALA A 44 20.13 18.57 24.92
C ALA A 44 19.77 17.31 24.12
N ARG A 45 18.64 17.32 23.40
CA ARG A 45 18.25 16.22 22.49
C ARG A 45 19.20 16.05 21.31
N VAL A 46 19.68 17.13 20.72
CA VAL A 46 20.67 17.07 19.63
C VAL A 46 21.96 16.44 20.13
N GLN A 47 22.43 16.82 21.33
CA GLN A 47 23.61 16.22 21.95
C GLN A 47 23.41 14.73 22.27
N GLU A 48 22.24 14.37 22.78
CA GLU A 48 21.89 12.97 23.05
C GLU A 48 21.93 12.12 21.76
N VAL A 49 21.27 12.58 20.69
CA VAL A 49 21.26 11.89 19.40
C VAL A 49 22.66 11.84 18.78
N ALA A 50 23.45 12.92 18.87
CA ALA A 50 24.84 12.93 18.40
C ALA A 50 25.68 11.89 19.15
N SER A 51 25.56 11.82 20.47
CA SER A 51 26.28 10.82 21.27
C SER A 51 25.90 9.37 20.91
N PHE A 52 24.65 9.14 20.52
CA PHE A 52 24.19 7.85 20.05
C PHE A 52 24.72 7.49 18.66
N LEU A 53 24.81 8.48 17.76
CA LEU A 53 25.41 8.28 16.43
C LEU A 53 26.91 7.98 16.54
N ASP A 54 27.62 8.68 17.43
CA ASP A 54 29.07 8.50 17.63
C ASP A 54 29.41 7.13 18.26
N THR A 55 28.51 6.57 19.06
CA THR A 55 28.69 5.24 19.69
C THR A 55 28.25 4.08 18.79
N HIS A 56 27.68 4.35 17.61
CA HIS A 56 27.16 3.33 16.73
C HIS A 56 28.28 2.53 16.03
N PRO A 57 28.18 1.19 15.87
CA PRO A 57 29.20 0.37 15.21
C PRO A 57 29.52 0.71 13.73
N LEU A 58 28.69 1.57 13.11
CA LEU A 58 28.88 2.06 11.74
C LEU A 58 29.39 3.52 11.69
N ALA A 59 29.62 4.17 12.85
CA ALA A 59 30.11 5.55 12.91
C ALA A 59 31.45 5.71 12.17
N ASP A 60 32.34 4.74 12.34
CA ASP A 60 33.66 4.71 11.70
C ASP A 60 33.64 4.20 10.24
N ARG A 61 32.48 3.79 9.72
CA ARG A 61 32.31 3.18 8.39
C ARG A 61 31.25 3.91 7.57
N PRO A 62 31.53 5.14 7.11
CA PRO A 62 30.53 6.01 6.47
C PRO A 62 30.00 5.49 5.14
N GLU A 63 30.79 4.75 4.36
CA GLU A 63 30.32 4.19 3.08
C GLU A 63 29.33 3.05 3.30
N GLU A 64 29.64 2.10 4.19
CA GLU A 64 28.72 1.00 4.55
C GLU A 64 27.43 1.53 5.20
N LEU A 65 27.53 2.59 5.99
CA LEU A 65 26.36 3.27 6.57
C LEU A 65 25.46 3.85 5.47
N ARG A 66 26.04 4.54 4.46
CA ARG A 66 25.26 5.11 3.35
C ARG A 66 24.57 4.02 2.54
N GLU A 67 25.27 2.94 2.22
CA GLU A 67 24.68 1.80 1.50
C GLU A 67 23.55 1.15 2.31
N ALA A 68 23.74 0.92 3.60
CA ALA A 68 22.71 0.35 4.48
C ALA A 68 21.48 1.25 4.61
N VAL A 69 21.67 2.56 4.73
CA VAL A 69 20.57 3.53 4.78
C VAL A 69 19.83 3.58 3.44
N ALA A 70 20.53 3.58 2.31
CA ALA A 70 19.91 3.55 0.99
C ALA A 70 19.07 2.28 0.78
N ALA A 71 19.59 1.12 1.17
CA ALA A 71 18.86 -0.15 1.10
C ALA A 71 17.63 -0.18 2.03
N MET A 72 17.74 0.41 3.22
CA MET A 72 16.61 0.54 4.15
C MET A 72 15.52 1.45 3.57
N GLN A 73 15.90 2.60 3.00
CA GLN A 73 14.96 3.53 2.36
C GLN A 73 14.25 2.89 1.17
N GLU A 74 14.96 2.13 0.34
CA GLU A 74 14.35 1.39 -0.76
C GLU A 74 13.34 0.34 -0.23
N LYS A 75 13.72 -0.41 0.80
CA LYS A 75 12.82 -1.36 1.45
C LYS A 75 11.57 -0.67 2.01
N GLU A 76 11.72 0.46 2.69
CA GLU A 76 10.60 1.24 3.22
C GLU A 76 9.68 1.71 2.10
N ALA A 77 10.23 2.26 1.01
CA ALA A 77 9.46 2.67 -0.16
C ALA A 77 8.67 1.50 -0.79
N LEU A 78 9.28 0.32 -0.89
CA LEU A 78 8.61 -0.89 -1.38
C LEU A 78 7.49 -1.35 -0.44
N ILE A 79 7.69 -1.26 0.88
CA ILE A 79 6.66 -1.58 1.87
C ILE A 79 5.49 -0.61 1.75
N GLU A 80 5.74 0.69 1.63
CA GLU A 80 4.70 1.70 1.44
C GLU A 80 3.93 1.46 0.14
N ALA A 81 4.63 1.18 -0.97
CA ALA A 81 4.00 0.85 -2.25
C ALA A 81 3.13 -0.42 -2.15
N ALA A 82 3.59 -1.46 -1.48
CA ALA A 82 2.83 -2.68 -1.27
C ALA A 82 1.57 -2.44 -0.42
N GLN A 83 1.69 -1.63 0.64
CA GLN A 83 0.54 -1.24 1.46
C GLN A 83 -0.48 -0.41 0.69
N ALA A 84 -0.02 0.52 -0.15
CA ALA A 84 -0.88 1.32 -1.02
C ALA A 84 -1.64 0.43 -2.01
N ALA A 85 -0.95 -0.47 -2.72
CA ALA A 85 -1.56 -1.41 -3.65
C ALA A 85 -2.58 -2.35 -2.96
N ALA A 86 -2.29 -2.81 -1.75
CA ALA A 86 -3.22 -3.64 -0.98
C ALA A 86 -4.50 -2.89 -0.59
N ARG A 87 -4.39 -1.59 -0.24
CA ARG A 87 -5.55 -0.72 0.03
C ARG A 87 -6.38 -0.51 -1.23
N GLU A 88 -5.73 -0.19 -2.35
CA GLU A 88 -6.39 -0.01 -3.64
C GLU A 88 -7.16 -1.26 -4.08
N LEU A 89 -6.55 -2.45 -3.96
CA LEU A 89 -7.21 -3.72 -4.25
C LEU A 89 -8.45 -3.95 -3.37
N LYS A 90 -8.35 -3.64 -2.08
CA LYS A 90 -9.47 -3.79 -1.14
C LYS A 90 -10.62 -2.86 -1.51
N ASP A 91 -10.31 -1.62 -1.83
CA ASP A 91 -11.31 -0.61 -2.19
C ASP A 91 -12.01 -0.98 -3.51
N ALA A 92 -11.23 -1.36 -4.53
CA ALA A 92 -11.74 -1.84 -5.81
C ALA A 92 -12.67 -3.07 -5.66
N LYS A 93 -12.23 -4.09 -4.91
CA LYS A 93 -13.07 -5.27 -4.63
C LYS A 93 -14.36 -4.90 -3.91
N SER A 94 -14.28 -4.04 -2.89
CA SER A 94 -15.47 -3.65 -2.12
C SER A 94 -16.50 -2.91 -2.97
N LEU A 95 -16.05 -2.14 -3.96
CA LEU A 95 -16.92 -1.40 -4.86
C LEU A 95 -17.58 -2.33 -5.89
N ILE A 96 -16.80 -3.22 -6.51
CA ILE A 96 -17.31 -4.20 -7.48
C ILE A 96 -18.36 -5.11 -6.84
N LEU A 97 -18.09 -5.68 -5.67
CA LEU A 97 -19.04 -6.57 -4.99
C LEU A 97 -20.33 -5.85 -4.60
N ARG A 98 -20.25 -4.55 -4.24
CA ARG A 98 -21.45 -3.74 -3.96
C ARG A 98 -22.28 -3.50 -5.21
N GLU A 99 -21.64 -3.31 -6.36
CA GLU A 99 -22.34 -3.13 -7.62
C GLU A 99 -22.99 -4.42 -8.10
N GLU A 100 -22.26 -5.54 -8.07
CA GLU A 100 -22.79 -6.86 -8.39
C GLU A 100 -24.00 -7.20 -7.52
N LEU A 101 -23.91 -7.01 -6.19
CA LEU A 101 -25.03 -7.25 -5.29
C LEU A 101 -26.25 -6.39 -5.64
N ARG A 102 -26.06 -5.10 -5.94
CA ARG A 102 -27.16 -4.22 -6.37
C ARG A 102 -27.79 -4.67 -7.69
N GLN A 103 -26.99 -5.18 -8.63
CA GLN A 103 -27.49 -5.72 -9.89
C GLN A 103 -28.30 -7.01 -9.64
N MET A 104 -27.82 -7.89 -8.77
CA MET A 104 -28.52 -9.11 -8.36
C MET A 104 -29.85 -8.78 -7.65
N ASP A 105 -29.85 -7.84 -6.70
CA ASP A 105 -31.06 -7.39 -5.99
C ASP A 105 -32.11 -6.84 -6.97
N ARG A 106 -31.68 -6.10 -7.99
CA ARG A 106 -32.57 -5.60 -9.05
C ARG A 106 -33.22 -6.74 -9.84
N VAL A 107 -32.47 -7.79 -10.16
CA VAL A 107 -33.01 -8.97 -10.86
C VAL A 107 -34.02 -9.70 -9.96
N LEU A 108 -33.68 -9.91 -8.69
CA LEU A 108 -34.56 -10.57 -7.72
C LEU A 108 -35.87 -9.80 -7.49
N ALA A 109 -35.79 -8.47 -7.40
CA ALA A 109 -36.97 -7.60 -7.28
C ALA A 109 -37.82 -7.63 -8.56
N ARG A 110 -37.20 -7.56 -9.76
CA ARG A 110 -37.91 -7.66 -11.04
C ARG A 110 -38.61 -9.01 -11.23
N GLN A 111 -38.00 -10.08 -10.73
CA GLN A 111 -38.58 -11.41 -10.73
C GLN A 111 -39.59 -11.62 -9.59
N ALA A 112 -39.89 -10.60 -8.78
CA ALA A 112 -40.76 -10.71 -7.61
C ALA A 112 -40.34 -11.84 -6.64
N ALA A 113 -39.06 -12.22 -6.61
CA ALA A 113 -38.50 -13.16 -5.63
C ALA A 113 -38.27 -12.47 -4.27
N VAL A 114 -38.03 -11.16 -4.29
CA VAL A 114 -37.91 -10.28 -3.13
C VAL A 114 -38.90 -9.13 -3.29
N GLY A 115 -39.62 -8.79 -2.21
CA GLY A 115 -40.58 -7.70 -2.15
C GLY A 115 -39.94 -6.32 -2.10
N PRO A 116 -40.73 -5.24 -2.25
CA PRO A 116 -40.23 -3.87 -2.19
C PRO A 116 -39.67 -3.46 -0.81
N ASP A 117 -40.03 -4.21 0.24
CA ASP A 117 -39.53 -4.09 1.60
C ASP A 117 -38.24 -4.91 1.87
N GLY A 118 -37.73 -5.60 0.85
CA GLY A 118 -36.57 -6.49 0.97
C GLY A 118 -36.92 -7.87 1.54
N MET A 119 -38.20 -8.19 1.75
CA MET A 119 -38.61 -9.47 2.32
C MET A 119 -38.79 -10.53 1.23
N ILE A 120 -38.39 -11.78 1.53
CA ILE A 120 -38.51 -12.90 0.59
C ILE A 120 -39.99 -13.25 0.33
N THR A 121 -40.36 -13.37 -0.95
CA THR A 121 -41.72 -13.73 -1.36
C THR A 121 -41.92 -15.24 -1.40
N ALA A 122 -43.13 -15.70 -1.74
CA ALA A 122 -43.38 -17.12 -1.99
C ALA A 122 -42.52 -17.66 -3.15
N LYS A 123 -42.35 -16.89 -4.24
CA LYS A 123 -41.47 -17.25 -5.36
C LYS A 123 -40.01 -17.35 -4.94
N GLY A 124 -39.54 -16.40 -4.13
CA GLY A 124 -38.20 -16.47 -3.56
C GLY A 124 -37.98 -17.73 -2.71
N ARG A 125 -38.98 -18.12 -1.90
CA ARG A 125 -38.92 -19.36 -1.11
C ARG A 125 -38.85 -20.61 -1.98
N VAL A 126 -39.65 -20.69 -3.04
CA VAL A 126 -39.58 -21.81 -4.01
C VAL A 126 -38.20 -21.88 -4.66
N ALA A 127 -37.70 -20.75 -5.17
CA ALA A 127 -36.38 -20.68 -5.77
C ALA A 127 -35.27 -21.09 -4.78
N SER A 128 -35.36 -20.68 -3.51
CA SER A 128 -34.38 -21.05 -2.47
C SER A 128 -34.33 -22.55 -2.13
N GLY A 129 -35.37 -23.31 -2.51
CA GLY A 129 -35.40 -24.77 -2.36
C GLY A 129 -34.78 -25.53 -3.53
N ILE A 130 -34.47 -24.86 -4.63
CA ILE A 130 -33.85 -25.46 -5.82
C ILE A 130 -32.33 -25.29 -5.67
N THR A 131 -31.57 -26.38 -5.82
CA THR A 131 -30.11 -26.39 -5.61
C THR A 131 -29.33 -26.83 -6.85
N ALA A 132 -30.04 -27.10 -7.94
CA ALA A 132 -29.47 -27.59 -9.19
C ALA A 132 -30.05 -26.79 -10.36
N GLY A 133 -29.19 -26.41 -11.29
CA GLY A 133 -29.57 -25.71 -12.52
C GLY A 133 -29.84 -24.22 -12.32
N HIS A 134 -30.87 -23.72 -13.00
CA HIS A 134 -31.23 -22.29 -13.02
C HIS A 134 -32.43 -22.05 -12.11
N GLU A 135 -32.20 -21.77 -10.82
CA GLU A 135 -33.23 -21.77 -9.75
C GLU A 135 -34.36 -20.79 -10.02
N LEU A 136 -34.04 -19.57 -10.46
CA LEU A 136 -35.04 -18.54 -10.74
C LEU A 136 -35.95 -18.90 -11.92
N VAL A 137 -35.38 -19.54 -12.95
CA VAL A 137 -36.13 -19.98 -14.14
C VAL A 137 -37.04 -21.14 -13.79
N LEU A 138 -36.49 -22.14 -13.08
CA LEU A 138 -37.26 -23.30 -12.64
C LEU A 138 -38.40 -22.92 -11.69
N ALA A 139 -38.16 -22.00 -10.74
CA ALA A 139 -39.21 -21.48 -9.87
C ALA A 139 -40.32 -20.80 -10.68
N GLU A 140 -40.00 -20.07 -11.74
CA GLU A 140 -41.01 -19.45 -12.60
C GLU A 140 -41.80 -20.47 -13.40
N LEU A 141 -41.14 -21.45 -14.01
CA LEU A 141 -41.81 -22.53 -14.75
C LEU A 141 -42.78 -23.34 -13.87
N VAL A 142 -42.41 -23.55 -12.60
CA VAL A 142 -43.26 -24.22 -11.61
C VAL A 142 -44.46 -23.35 -11.25
N LEU A 143 -44.26 -22.06 -10.97
CA LEU A 143 -45.33 -21.16 -10.53
C LEU A 143 -46.29 -20.75 -11.65
N ASP A 144 -45.81 -20.66 -12.89
CA ASP A 144 -46.62 -20.43 -14.09
C ASP A 144 -47.38 -21.70 -14.52
N GLY A 145 -47.09 -22.85 -13.91
CA GLY A 145 -47.74 -24.12 -14.21
C GLY A 145 -47.31 -24.73 -15.55
N ALA A 146 -46.27 -24.21 -16.19
CA ALA A 146 -45.77 -24.67 -17.48
C ALA A 146 -45.38 -26.16 -17.48
N LEU A 147 -44.95 -26.69 -16.33
CA LEU A 147 -44.60 -28.10 -16.16
C LEU A 147 -45.80 -29.00 -15.84
N GLY A 148 -46.95 -28.45 -15.45
CA GLY A 148 -48.08 -29.21 -14.90
C GLY A 148 -48.86 -30.05 -15.92
N GLY A 149 -48.71 -29.77 -17.22
CA GLY A 149 -49.40 -30.48 -18.31
C GLY A 149 -48.51 -31.42 -19.12
N MET A 150 -47.24 -31.58 -18.75
CA MET A 150 -46.28 -32.42 -19.47
C MET A 150 -46.43 -33.89 -19.06
N SER A 151 -46.18 -34.83 -19.99
CA SER A 151 -46.00 -36.24 -19.62
C SER A 151 -44.68 -36.43 -18.87
N ASP A 152 -44.52 -37.56 -18.18
CA ASP A 152 -43.29 -37.87 -17.44
C ASP A 152 -42.05 -37.83 -18.36
N GLU A 153 -42.17 -38.32 -19.60
CA GLU A 153 -41.08 -38.30 -20.57
C GLU A 153 -40.73 -36.87 -21.00
N GLN A 154 -41.75 -36.03 -21.21
CA GLN A 154 -41.56 -34.62 -21.57
C GLN A 154 -40.95 -33.82 -20.42
N LEU A 155 -41.39 -34.06 -19.19
CA LEU A 155 -40.87 -33.41 -17.99
C LEU A 155 -39.40 -33.77 -17.77
N VAL A 156 -39.04 -35.05 -17.88
CA VAL A 156 -37.65 -35.50 -17.77
C VAL A 156 -36.79 -34.90 -18.88
N ALA A 157 -37.27 -34.89 -20.13
CA ALA A 157 -36.55 -34.29 -21.25
C ALA A 157 -36.32 -32.79 -21.01
N ALA A 158 -37.33 -32.04 -20.58
CA ALA A 158 -37.21 -30.60 -20.29
C ALA A 158 -36.26 -30.31 -19.13
N LEU A 159 -36.34 -31.09 -18.04
CA LEU A 159 -35.48 -30.91 -16.86
C LEU A 159 -34.02 -31.32 -17.12
N SER A 160 -33.77 -32.23 -18.06
CA SER A 160 -32.41 -32.64 -18.45
C SER A 160 -31.55 -31.46 -18.94
N CYS A 161 -32.19 -30.45 -19.56
CA CYS A 161 -31.53 -29.22 -20.01
C CYS A 161 -31.00 -28.35 -18.86
N PHE A 162 -31.52 -28.50 -17.64
CA PHE A 162 -31.09 -27.71 -16.48
C PHE A 162 -29.96 -28.39 -15.69
N VAL A 163 -29.73 -29.68 -15.90
CA VAL A 163 -28.70 -30.47 -15.19
C VAL A 163 -27.46 -30.68 -16.05
N THR A 164 -27.62 -30.73 -17.37
CA THR A 164 -26.51 -30.97 -18.31
C THR A 164 -25.65 -29.71 -18.45
N GLN A 165 -24.36 -29.81 -18.14
CA GLN A 165 -23.38 -28.71 -18.31
C GLN A 165 -22.34 -28.99 -19.41
N GLU A 166 -22.43 -30.13 -20.08
CA GLU A 166 -21.56 -30.44 -21.21
C GLU A 166 -21.95 -29.62 -22.44
N LYS A 167 -20.94 -29.12 -23.16
CA LYS A 167 -21.18 -28.54 -24.48
C LYS A 167 -21.50 -29.67 -25.46
N PRO A 168 -22.51 -29.50 -26.33
CA PRO A 168 -22.81 -30.45 -27.38
C PRO A 168 -21.65 -30.61 -28.38
#